data_AF-A0A5N5MXA3-F1
#
_entry.id   AF-A0A5N5MXA3-F1
#
_cell.length_a   1.000
_cell.length_b   1.000
_cell.length_c   1.000
_cell.angle_alpha   90.00
_cell.angle_beta   90.00
_cell.angle_gamma   90.00
#
_symmetry.space_group_name_H-M   'P 1'
#
loop_
_entity.id
_entity.type
_entity.pdbx_description
1 polymer ?
#
loop_
_entity_poly.entity_id
_entity_poly.type
_entity_poly.pdbx_seq_one_letter_code
_entity_poly.pdbx_strand_id
1 'polypeptide(L)'
;MASDDGWHHIPPRGRRGRQRLAEILATEAVKVQTSAGTPSTTSVLSVAEITADHEKLCGRWRASSAYADLRAIISEHFAGHAPITTAVCLGLGSFDVKTLADRGCRASHDAHVQLEAFQTIVKVLEQQHTGKQIKCYAQEPSFTPSDRAYLSSLGIDVLDSPAAFGLVTARTFVFGIHLPHYAWGYALAEQLPGLYVGTDLRSLDGVNIGLAEDEVLSKVIERVGEIARGADRWAFPVAAEWDSWLGATFAGTDILWRRRRKDDEEDHGEDGEAKEVGGHEEKREKGDTARLENEVTGLSLG
;
A
#
# COMPACT_ATOMS: atom_id res chain seq x y z
N MET A 1 42.57 17.76 -31.98
CA MET A 1 42.58 17.11 -30.66
C MET A 1 41.13 16.82 -30.32
N ALA A 2 40.72 15.56 -30.44
CA ALA A 2 39.38 15.12 -30.07
C ALA A 2 39.42 14.73 -28.59
N SER A 3 38.65 15.41 -27.76
CA SER A 3 38.47 15.07 -26.35
C SER A 3 37.47 13.91 -26.26
N ASP A 4 37.99 12.82 -25.71
CA ASP A 4 37.33 11.58 -25.35
C ASP A 4 36.48 11.82 -24.09
N ASP A 5 35.19 12.11 -24.26
CA ASP A 5 34.23 12.20 -23.15
C ASP A 5 33.87 10.77 -22.70
N GLY A 6 34.69 10.25 -21.79
CA GLY A 6 34.59 8.94 -21.15
C GLY A 6 33.37 8.75 -20.26
N TRP A 7 32.17 8.96 -20.78
CA TRP A 7 30.94 8.53 -20.12
C TRP A 7 30.65 7.07 -20.47
N HIS A 8 31.04 6.18 -19.55
CA HIS A 8 30.64 4.79 -19.61
C HIS A 8 29.14 4.66 -19.25
N HIS A 9 28.30 4.57 -20.27
CA HIS A 9 26.88 4.24 -20.11
C HIS A 9 26.75 2.80 -19.60
N ILE A 10 26.45 2.61 -18.31
CA ILE A 10 26.24 1.28 -17.73
C ILE A 10 24.77 0.90 -17.99
N PRO A 11 24.48 -0.11 -18.83
CA PRO A 11 23.10 -0.55 -19.06
C PRO A 11 22.51 -1.14 -17.76
N PRO A 12 21.17 -1.06 -17.57
CA PRO A 12 20.53 -1.48 -16.34
C PRO A 12 20.82 -2.97 -16.09
N ARG A 13 21.51 -3.23 -14.98
CA ARG A 13 21.80 -4.58 -14.51
C ARG A 13 20.48 -5.26 -14.17
N GLY A 14 20.30 -6.50 -14.64
CA GLY A 14 19.11 -7.33 -14.43
C GLY A 14 18.76 -7.54 -12.95
N ARG A 15 17.91 -8.51 -12.62
CA ARG A 15 17.33 -8.73 -11.27
C ARG A 15 18.28 -8.50 -10.07
N ARG A 16 19.56 -8.88 -10.18
CA ARG A 16 20.61 -8.64 -9.16
C ARG A 16 21.00 -7.18 -8.95
N GLY A 17 20.96 -6.35 -9.99
CA GLY A 17 21.21 -4.90 -9.91
C GLY A 17 20.11 -4.16 -9.15
N ARG A 18 18.86 -4.56 -9.37
CA ARG A 18 17.70 -4.04 -8.61
C ARG A 18 17.75 -4.45 -7.13
N GLN A 19 18.12 -5.70 -6.83
CA GLN A 19 18.32 -6.16 -5.45
C GLN A 19 19.44 -5.39 -4.73
N ARG A 20 20.60 -5.20 -5.37
CA ARG A 20 21.71 -4.45 -4.77
C ARG A 20 21.35 -2.98 -4.53
N LEU A 21 20.55 -2.38 -5.42
CA LEU A 21 20.03 -1.02 -5.21
C LEU A 21 19.07 -0.98 -4.02
N ALA A 22 18.16 -1.95 -3.91
CA ALA A 22 17.26 -2.09 -2.77
C ALA A 22 18.03 -2.34 -1.46
N GLU A 23 19.19 -3.00 -1.47
CA GLU A 23 20.03 -3.20 -0.27
C GLU A 23 20.78 -1.91 0.15
N ILE A 24 21.30 -1.15 -0.83
CA ILE A 24 21.95 0.15 -0.58
C ILE A 24 20.90 1.14 -0.07
N LEU A 25 19.81 1.26 -0.82
CA LEU A 25 18.55 1.85 -0.37
C LEU A 25 17.83 0.89 0.60
N ALA A 26 18.49 0.23 1.55
CA ALA A 26 17.87 -0.39 2.74
C ALA A 26 18.71 0.10 3.91
N THR A 27 20.02 -0.05 3.75
CA THR A 27 21.08 0.43 4.62
C THR A 27 20.98 1.95 4.87
N GLU A 28 20.70 2.75 3.84
CA GLU A 28 20.61 4.21 3.99
C GLU A 28 19.33 4.67 4.73
N ALA A 29 18.17 3.99 4.59
CA ALA A 29 17.00 4.34 5.40
C ALA A 29 17.17 3.87 6.82
N VAL A 30 17.82 2.72 7.06
CA VAL A 30 18.15 2.29 8.41
C VAL A 30 19.07 3.34 9.06
N LYS A 31 20.07 3.88 8.33
CA LYS A 31 20.91 4.98 8.82
C LYS A 31 20.12 6.27 9.08
N VAL A 32 19.27 6.69 8.15
CA VAL A 32 18.45 7.90 8.29
C VAL A 32 17.42 7.74 9.41
N GLN A 33 16.88 6.54 9.62
CA GLN A 33 15.98 6.20 10.73
C GLN A 33 16.71 6.11 12.07
N THR A 34 17.92 5.55 12.13
CA THR A 34 18.75 5.63 13.34
C THR A 34 19.13 7.07 13.69
N SER A 35 19.06 7.99 12.72
CA SER A 35 19.22 9.43 12.93
C SER A 35 17.91 10.12 13.35
N ALA A 36 16.75 9.54 13.00
CA ALA A 36 15.41 10.05 13.34
C ALA A 36 14.95 9.70 14.78
N GLY A 37 15.73 8.88 15.50
CA GLY A 37 15.48 8.52 16.88
C GLY A 37 14.81 7.15 17.05
N THR A 38 14.99 6.56 18.22
CA THR A 38 14.34 5.29 18.60
C THR A 38 12.82 5.51 18.70
N PRO A 39 11.96 4.57 18.24
CA PRO A 39 10.52 4.67 18.43
C PRO A 39 10.20 4.94 19.90
N SER A 40 9.28 5.87 20.16
CA SER A 40 8.88 6.18 21.53
C SER A 40 8.28 4.93 22.18
N THR A 41 8.74 4.59 23.38
CA THR A 41 8.19 3.47 24.17
C THR A 41 7.02 3.91 25.05
N THR A 42 6.71 5.21 25.06
CA THR A 42 5.65 5.81 25.87
C THR A 42 4.71 6.62 25.00
N SER A 43 3.45 6.71 25.43
CA SER A 43 2.45 7.58 24.82
C SER A 43 2.03 8.68 25.78
N VAL A 44 1.72 9.86 25.24
CA VAL A 44 1.17 10.98 26.00
C VAL A 44 -0.35 10.92 25.98
N LEU A 45 -0.94 10.67 24.80
CA LEU A 45 -2.37 10.51 24.63
C LEU A 45 -2.79 9.05 24.74
N SER A 46 -4.00 8.84 25.26
CA SER A 46 -4.69 7.56 25.20
C SER A 46 -5.32 7.32 23.82
N VAL A 47 -5.61 6.05 23.50
CA VAL A 47 -6.34 5.68 22.27
C VAL A 47 -7.69 6.39 22.17
N ALA A 48 -8.37 6.60 23.30
CA ALA A 48 -9.65 7.31 23.33
C ALA A 48 -9.50 8.80 22.97
N GLU A 49 -8.44 9.46 23.42
CA GLU A 49 -8.14 10.85 23.05
C GLU A 49 -7.75 10.98 21.58
N ILE A 50 -6.94 10.06 21.05
CA ILE A 50 -6.61 9.98 19.62
C ILE A 50 -7.87 9.77 18.78
N THR A 51 -8.76 8.87 19.20
CA THR A 51 -10.04 8.63 18.52
C THR A 51 -10.92 9.87 18.51
N ALA A 52 -11.02 10.57 19.64
CA ALA A 52 -11.80 11.80 19.75
C ALA A 52 -11.24 12.93 18.86
N ASP A 53 -9.90 13.06 18.79
CA ASP A 53 -9.25 14.01 17.88
C ASP A 53 -9.49 13.67 16.42
N HIS A 54 -9.36 12.39 16.07
CA HIS A 54 -9.64 11.92 14.71
C HIS A 54 -11.06 12.29 14.28
N GLU A 55 -12.08 11.94 15.06
CA GLU A 55 -13.47 12.26 14.71
C GLU A 55 -13.72 13.76 14.58
N LYS A 56 -13.13 14.56 15.47
CA LYS A 56 -13.25 16.03 15.41
C LYS A 56 -12.59 16.61 14.15
N LEU A 57 -11.37 16.19 13.83
CA LEU A 57 -10.58 16.73 12.72
C LEU A 57 -11.13 16.25 11.37
N CYS A 58 -11.44 14.95 11.27
CA CYS A 58 -11.94 14.32 10.06
C CYS A 58 -13.38 14.70 9.75
N GLY A 59 -14.20 15.06 10.75
CA GLY A 59 -15.57 15.51 10.53
C GLY A 59 -15.67 16.71 9.57
N ARG A 60 -14.73 17.66 9.65
CA ARG A 60 -14.65 18.78 8.71
C ARG A 60 -14.27 18.34 7.29
N TRP A 61 -13.30 17.44 7.17
CA TRP A 61 -12.86 16.94 5.87
C TRP A 61 -13.97 16.14 5.18
N ARG A 62 -14.67 15.25 5.90
CA ARG A 62 -15.81 14.47 5.39
C ARG A 62 -16.97 15.35 4.89
N ALA A 63 -17.13 16.55 5.45
CA ALA A 63 -18.14 17.53 5.01
C ALA A 63 -17.71 18.37 3.79
N SER A 64 -16.46 18.27 3.35
CA SER A 64 -15.92 19.07 2.24
C SER A 64 -16.20 18.44 0.88
N SER A 65 -16.12 19.26 -0.19
CA SER A 65 -16.21 18.75 -1.57
C SER A 65 -15.07 17.78 -1.89
N ALA A 66 -13.87 18.00 -1.35
CA ALA A 66 -12.71 17.13 -1.58
C ALA A 66 -12.96 15.67 -1.18
N TYR A 67 -13.72 15.45 -0.09
CA TYR A 67 -14.14 14.10 0.30
C TYR A 67 -15.05 13.45 -0.75
N ALA A 68 -16.06 14.19 -1.23
CA ALA A 68 -16.99 13.70 -2.25
C ALA A 68 -16.27 13.42 -3.57
N ASP A 69 -15.41 14.34 -4.01
CA ASP A 69 -14.63 14.25 -5.24
C ASP A 69 -13.67 13.06 -5.19
N LEU A 70 -13.00 12.83 -4.06
CA LEU A 70 -12.10 11.67 -3.91
C LEU A 70 -12.87 10.36 -4.07
N ARG A 71 -14.04 10.24 -3.43
CA ARG A 71 -14.89 9.05 -3.56
C ARG A 71 -15.35 8.87 -5.00
N ALA A 72 -15.74 9.94 -5.69
CA ALA A 72 -16.15 9.91 -7.08
C ALA A 72 -15.03 9.37 -7.98
N ILE A 73 -13.82 9.94 -7.90
CA ILE A 73 -12.63 9.50 -8.66
C ILE A 73 -12.41 8.00 -8.48
N ILE A 74 -12.38 7.50 -7.25
CA ILE A 74 -12.11 6.08 -7.00
C ILE A 74 -13.25 5.20 -7.54
N SER A 75 -14.51 5.58 -7.30
CA SER A 75 -15.66 4.77 -7.70
C SER A 75 -15.88 4.71 -9.21
N GLU A 76 -15.77 5.85 -9.90
CA GLU A 76 -16.07 5.96 -11.34
C GLU A 76 -15.00 5.26 -12.20
N HIS A 77 -13.76 5.22 -11.71
CA HIS A 77 -12.64 4.67 -12.48
C HIS A 77 -12.30 3.23 -12.12
N PHE A 78 -12.88 2.67 -11.04
CA PHE A 78 -12.58 1.32 -10.55
C PHE A 78 -12.54 0.23 -11.62
N ALA A 79 -13.57 0.15 -12.47
CA ALA A 79 -13.70 -0.94 -13.45
C ALA A 79 -12.56 -0.97 -14.50
N GLY A 80 -12.00 0.19 -14.84
CA GLY A 80 -10.96 0.34 -15.86
C GLY A 80 -9.52 0.18 -15.35
N HIS A 81 -9.34 -0.11 -14.06
CA HIS A 81 -8.05 0.01 -13.40
C HIS A 81 -7.61 -1.28 -12.69
N ALA A 82 -6.32 -1.31 -12.32
CA ALA A 82 -5.69 -2.46 -11.69
C ALA A 82 -6.39 -2.82 -10.36
N PRO A 83 -6.69 -4.11 -10.12
CA PRO A 83 -7.35 -4.56 -8.91
C PRO A 83 -6.43 -4.43 -7.70
N ILE A 84 -6.96 -3.92 -6.60
CA ILE A 84 -6.21 -3.68 -5.36
C ILE A 84 -6.64 -4.68 -4.29
N THR A 85 -5.66 -5.35 -3.68
CA THR A 85 -5.89 -6.31 -2.55
C THR A 85 -5.14 -5.95 -1.29
N THR A 86 -4.15 -5.07 -1.40
CA THR A 86 -3.31 -4.63 -0.30
C THR A 86 -3.21 -3.12 -0.33
N ALA A 87 -3.32 -2.47 0.81
CA ALA A 87 -3.13 -1.04 0.97
C ALA A 87 -2.02 -0.78 2.00
N VAL A 88 -1.08 0.10 1.66
CA VAL A 88 0.08 0.43 2.48
C VAL A 88 0.15 1.94 2.67
N CYS A 89 0.04 2.38 3.92
CA CYS A 89 0.18 3.78 4.32
C CYS A 89 1.58 4.02 4.90
N LEU A 90 2.34 4.91 4.29
CA LEU A 90 3.73 5.20 4.65
C LEU A 90 3.87 6.64 5.15
N GLY A 91 4.59 6.82 6.26
CA GLY A 91 5.08 8.14 6.66
C GLY A 91 4.00 9.11 7.12
N LEU A 92 2.96 8.59 7.78
CA LEU A 92 1.81 9.39 8.21
C LEU A 92 2.16 10.41 9.31
N GLY A 93 3.25 10.17 10.05
CA GLY A 93 3.51 10.81 11.33
C GLY A 93 2.67 10.23 12.48
N SER A 94 3.02 10.60 13.71
CA SER A 94 2.32 10.19 14.93
C SER A 94 1.03 10.98 15.13
N PHE A 95 -0.02 10.33 15.64
CA PHE A 95 -1.24 11.00 16.11
C PHE A 95 -1.05 11.53 17.53
N ASP A 96 -0.21 10.85 18.29
CA ASP A 96 0.27 11.26 19.60
C ASP A 96 1.16 12.52 19.51
N VAL A 97 1.42 13.11 20.68
CA VAL A 97 2.19 14.33 20.80
C VAL A 97 3.36 14.14 21.75
N LYS A 98 4.42 14.93 21.55
CA LYS A 98 5.57 14.91 22.47
C LYS A 98 5.21 15.49 23.83
N THR A 99 4.39 16.53 23.83
CA THR A 99 3.83 17.15 25.03
C THR A 99 2.37 17.51 24.81
N LEU A 100 1.57 17.59 25.88
CA LEU A 100 0.16 18.00 25.77
C LEU A 100 -0.02 19.40 25.17
N ALA A 101 1.00 20.27 25.24
CA ALA A 101 0.99 21.59 24.62
C ALA A 101 1.03 21.54 23.09
N ASP A 102 1.51 20.43 22.50
CA ASP A 102 1.59 20.24 21.05
C ASP A 102 0.29 19.67 20.44
N ARG A 103 -0.73 19.39 21.27
CA ARG A 103 -2.01 18.83 20.82
C ARG A 103 -2.74 19.80 19.89
N GLY A 104 -3.16 19.30 18.73
CA GLY A 104 -3.76 20.13 17.68
C GLY A 104 -2.73 20.91 16.85
N CYS A 105 -1.44 20.57 16.91
CA CYS A 105 -0.47 21.06 15.95
C CYS A 105 -0.76 20.55 14.53
N ARG A 106 -0.14 21.19 13.54
CA ARG A 106 -0.32 20.82 12.13
C ARG A 106 0.06 19.37 11.82
N ALA A 107 1.12 18.85 12.44
CA ALA A 107 1.57 17.47 12.19
C ALA A 107 0.51 16.44 12.62
N SER A 108 -0.06 16.59 13.82
CA SER A 108 -1.15 15.73 14.31
C SER A 108 -2.40 15.89 13.43
N HIS A 109 -2.75 17.13 13.03
CA HIS A 109 -3.85 17.37 12.09
C HIS A 109 -3.65 16.61 10.76
N ASP A 110 -2.48 16.75 10.15
CA ASP A 110 -2.16 16.13 8.86
C ASP A 110 -2.21 14.60 8.99
N ALA A 111 -1.66 14.01 10.06
CA ALA A 111 -1.72 12.57 10.30
C ALA A 111 -3.17 12.04 10.33
N HIS A 112 -4.06 12.71 11.08
CA HIS A 112 -5.46 12.29 11.17
C HIS A 112 -6.20 12.39 9.83
N VAL A 113 -6.07 13.51 9.13
CA VAL A 113 -6.80 13.76 7.88
C VAL A 113 -6.25 12.91 6.73
N GLN A 114 -4.94 12.67 6.69
CA GLN A 114 -4.33 11.75 5.74
C GLN A 114 -4.77 10.29 5.98
N LEU A 115 -4.87 9.85 7.26
CA LEU A 115 -5.39 8.52 7.58
C LEU A 115 -6.82 8.35 7.07
N GLU A 116 -7.67 9.35 7.30
CA GLU A 116 -9.06 9.32 6.87
C GLU A 116 -9.18 9.25 5.35
N ALA A 117 -8.31 9.96 4.61
CA ALA A 117 -8.22 9.84 3.15
C ALA A 117 -7.82 8.42 2.71
N PHE A 118 -6.79 7.85 3.33
CA PHE A 118 -6.38 6.46 3.08
C PHE A 118 -7.54 5.48 3.30
N GLN A 119 -8.20 5.56 4.46
CA GLN A 119 -9.33 4.69 4.79
C GLN A 119 -10.54 4.91 3.86
N THR A 120 -10.76 6.13 3.39
CA THR A 120 -11.82 6.44 2.43
C THR A 120 -11.59 5.73 1.10
N ILE A 121 -10.37 5.79 0.56
CA ILE A 121 -10.02 5.09 -0.68
C ILE A 121 -10.22 3.58 -0.51
N VAL A 122 -9.71 3.01 0.57
CA VAL A 122 -9.88 1.57 0.88
C VAL A 122 -11.36 1.19 0.93
N LYS A 123 -12.18 1.91 1.71
CA LYS A 123 -13.61 1.63 1.84
C LYS A 123 -14.34 1.69 0.49
N VAL A 124 -14.02 2.68 -0.37
CA VAL A 124 -14.62 2.77 -1.70
C VAL A 124 -14.20 1.60 -2.58
N LEU A 125 -12.92 1.22 -2.57
CA LEU A 125 -12.43 0.07 -3.32
C LEU A 125 -13.15 -1.23 -2.88
N GLU A 126 -13.28 -1.47 -1.58
CA GLU A 126 -13.96 -2.66 -1.03
C GLU A 126 -15.46 -2.69 -1.41
N GLN A 127 -16.13 -1.54 -1.43
CA GLN A 127 -17.52 -1.41 -1.86
C GLN A 127 -17.70 -1.81 -3.34
N GLN A 128 -16.75 -1.45 -4.21
CA GLN A 128 -16.79 -1.79 -5.63
C GLN A 128 -16.41 -3.27 -5.89
N HIS A 129 -15.51 -3.83 -5.07
CA HIS A 129 -15.02 -5.21 -5.21
C HIS A 129 -15.95 -6.29 -4.63
N THR A 130 -17.26 -6.01 -4.49
CA THR A 130 -18.25 -6.90 -3.84
C THR A 130 -17.84 -7.34 -2.42
N GLY A 131 -17.25 -6.43 -1.63
CA GLY A 131 -16.96 -6.68 -0.21
C GLY A 131 -15.73 -7.55 0.08
N LYS A 132 -14.84 -7.76 -0.91
CA LYS A 132 -13.53 -8.35 -0.64
C LYS A 132 -12.71 -7.37 0.21
N GLN A 133 -12.27 -7.82 1.39
CA GLN A 133 -11.45 -7.00 2.27
C GLN A 133 -10.06 -6.76 1.69
N ILE A 134 -9.59 -5.53 1.82
CA ILE A 134 -8.23 -5.11 1.47
C ILE A 134 -7.38 -5.16 2.73
N LYS A 135 -6.26 -5.88 2.66
CA LYS A 135 -5.31 -5.92 3.78
C LYS A 135 -4.64 -4.56 3.93
N CYS A 136 -4.77 -3.95 5.10
CA CYS A 136 -4.24 -2.62 5.35
C CYS A 136 -3.02 -2.68 6.26
N TYR A 137 -1.96 -2.00 5.83
CA TYR A 137 -0.71 -1.89 6.58
C TYR A 137 -0.31 -0.42 6.76
N ALA A 138 0.30 -0.10 7.89
CA ALA A 138 0.90 1.21 8.12
C ALA A 138 2.36 1.08 8.60
N GLN A 139 3.22 1.98 8.14
CA GLN A 139 4.61 2.07 8.59
C GLN A 139 5.02 3.52 8.80
N GLU A 140 5.39 3.85 10.03
CA GLU A 140 5.89 5.16 10.44
C GLU A 140 6.86 4.96 11.62
N PRO A 141 8.13 5.37 11.51
CA PRO A 141 9.11 5.26 12.59
C PRO A 141 8.70 5.97 13.90
N SER A 142 7.91 7.04 13.81
CA SER A 142 7.48 7.82 14.97
C SER A 142 6.27 7.27 15.73
N PHE A 143 5.65 6.18 15.30
CA PHE A 143 4.48 5.62 15.98
C PHE A 143 4.79 5.19 17.41
N THR A 144 3.99 5.73 18.33
CA THR A 144 3.93 5.39 19.75
C THR A 144 3.06 4.14 19.98
N PRO A 145 3.06 3.55 21.20
CA PRO A 145 2.16 2.46 21.54
C PRO A 145 0.66 2.79 21.33
N SER A 146 0.22 4.00 21.68
CA SER A 146 -1.16 4.44 21.46
C SER A 146 -1.49 4.59 19.97
N ASP A 147 -0.56 5.08 19.14
CA ASP A 147 -0.77 5.13 17.68
C ASP A 147 -1.01 3.74 17.11
N ARG A 148 -0.17 2.77 17.52
CA ARG A 148 -0.26 1.38 17.07
C ARG A 148 -1.56 0.73 17.50
N ALA A 149 -1.96 0.93 18.76
CA ALA A 149 -3.22 0.40 19.28
C ALA A 149 -4.43 1.04 18.59
N TYR A 150 -4.38 2.34 18.32
CA TYR A 150 -5.42 3.05 17.57
C TYR A 150 -5.56 2.50 16.15
N LEU A 151 -4.48 2.40 15.39
CA LEU A 151 -4.49 1.83 14.03
C LEU A 151 -4.97 0.37 14.01
N SER A 152 -4.55 -0.44 14.99
CA SER A 152 -5.01 -1.82 15.13
C SER A 152 -6.52 -1.90 15.37
N SER A 153 -7.08 -0.95 16.14
CA SER A 153 -8.54 -0.86 16.35
C SER A 153 -9.34 -0.56 15.07
N LEU A 154 -8.66 -0.02 14.05
CA LEU A 154 -9.22 0.26 12.72
C LEU A 154 -8.98 -0.88 11.72
N GLY A 155 -8.38 -2.00 12.15
CA GLY A 155 -8.03 -3.13 11.28
C GLY A 155 -6.79 -2.88 10.41
N ILE A 156 -5.90 -1.98 10.84
CA ILE A 156 -4.65 -1.67 10.12
C ILE A 156 -3.48 -2.30 10.88
N ASP A 157 -2.75 -3.19 10.21
CA ASP A 157 -1.57 -3.83 10.76
C ASP A 157 -0.37 -2.87 10.73
N VAL A 158 0.20 -2.56 11.88
CA VAL A 158 1.37 -1.65 11.96
C VAL A 158 2.66 -2.44 11.88
N LEU A 159 3.47 -2.12 10.89
CA LEU A 159 4.75 -2.77 10.62
C LEU A 159 5.92 -1.85 11.00
N ASP A 160 6.98 -2.46 11.51
CA ASP A 160 8.24 -1.76 11.70
C ASP A 160 8.95 -1.56 10.37
N SER A 161 9.61 -0.41 10.23
CA SER A 161 10.44 -0.16 9.05
C SER A 161 11.62 -1.13 8.99
N PRO A 162 11.98 -1.67 7.81
CA PRO A 162 11.47 -1.34 6.47
C PRO A 162 10.39 -2.30 5.91
N ALA A 163 9.70 -3.07 6.75
CA ALA A 163 8.93 -4.23 6.32
C ALA A 163 7.81 -3.93 5.29
N ALA A 164 7.12 -2.80 5.42
CA ALA A 164 6.01 -2.45 4.53
C ALA A 164 6.46 -2.17 3.09
N PHE A 165 7.74 -1.81 2.86
CA PHE A 165 8.26 -1.60 1.50
C PHE A 165 8.23 -2.91 0.68
N GLY A 166 8.43 -4.06 1.32
CA GLY A 166 8.37 -5.37 0.68
C GLY A 166 6.96 -5.81 0.26
N LEU A 167 5.92 -5.08 0.64
CA LEU A 167 4.53 -5.38 0.31
C LEU A 167 4.06 -4.71 -1.00
N VAL A 168 4.91 -3.89 -1.62
CA VAL A 168 4.56 -3.17 -2.84
C VAL A 168 4.56 -4.13 -4.03
N THR A 169 3.42 -4.23 -4.71
CA THR A 169 3.19 -5.05 -5.90
C THR A 169 2.26 -4.32 -6.87
N ALA A 170 2.04 -4.89 -8.06
CA ALA A 170 1.07 -4.36 -9.02
C ALA A 170 -0.39 -4.32 -8.50
N ARG A 171 -0.70 -5.00 -7.39
CA ARG A 171 -2.03 -5.02 -6.74
C ARG A 171 -2.06 -4.27 -5.40
N THR A 172 -1.02 -3.48 -5.14
CA THR A 172 -0.90 -2.68 -3.92
C THR A 172 -1.31 -1.24 -4.20
N PHE A 173 -2.15 -0.69 -3.32
CA PHE A 173 -2.34 0.74 -3.16
C PHE A 173 -1.29 1.26 -2.17
N VAL A 174 -0.42 2.17 -2.63
CA VAL A 174 0.58 2.83 -1.77
C VAL A 174 0.18 4.29 -1.58
N PHE A 175 0.09 4.70 -0.32
CA PHE A 175 -0.25 6.04 0.10
C PHE A 175 0.91 6.62 0.91
N GLY A 176 1.42 7.79 0.51
CA GLY A 176 2.50 8.47 1.23
C GLY A 176 2.55 9.95 0.87
N ILE A 177 1.97 10.80 1.70
CA ILE A 177 1.92 12.24 1.43
C ILE A 177 3.05 12.94 2.19
N HIS A 178 3.78 13.82 1.51
CA HIS A 178 4.99 14.49 2.04
C HIS A 178 6.08 13.54 2.54
N LEU A 179 6.05 12.29 2.05
CA LEU A 179 7.03 11.28 2.38
C LEU A 179 8.41 11.70 1.83
N PRO A 180 9.49 11.62 2.63
CA PRO A 180 10.81 12.00 2.15
C PRO A 180 11.24 11.11 0.98
N HIS A 181 11.94 11.71 0.00
CA HIS A 181 12.28 11.03 -1.27
C HIS A 181 13.02 9.72 -1.06
N TYR A 182 13.89 9.63 -0.05
CA TYR A 182 14.57 8.37 0.24
C TYR A 182 13.55 7.25 0.42
N ALA A 183 12.51 7.42 1.27
CA ALA A 183 11.50 6.42 1.58
C ALA A 183 10.70 5.98 0.35
N TRP A 184 10.43 6.89 -0.59
CA TRP A 184 9.88 6.53 -1.91
C TRP A 184 10.82 5.63 -2.71
N GLY A 185 12.12 5.86 -2.62
CA GLY A 185 13.15 5.02 -3.23
C GLY A 185 13.04 3.56 -2.78
N TYR A 186 12.75 3.30 -1.50
CA TYR A 186 12.56 1.95 -0.95
C TYR A 186 11.25 1.34 -1.45
N ALA A 187 10.15 2.07 -1.28
CA ALA A 187 8.82 1.60 -1.62
C ALA A 187 8.70 1.23 -3.11
N LEU A 188 9.43 1.92 -3.99
CA LEU A 188 9.36 1.72 -5.44
C LEU A 188 10.55 0.93 -6.02
N ALA A 189 11.50 0.48 -5.19
CA ALA A 189 12.76 -0.12 -5.64
C ALA A 189 12.54 -1.39 -6.49
N GLU A 190 11.67 -2.29 -6.04
CA GLU A 190 11.52 -3.61 -6.65
C GLU A 190 10.34 -3.67 -7.62
N GLN A 191 9.18 -3.17 -7.19
CA GLN A 191 7.93 -3.22 -7.94
C GLN A 191 7.23 -1.86 -7.91
N LEU A 192 6.30 -1.67 -8.85
CA LEU A 192 5.48 -0.46 -8.92
C LEU A 192 4.05 -0.79 -8.48
N PRO A 193 3.42 0.08 -7.68
CA PRO A 193 2.05 -0.12 -7.18
C PRO A 193 1.01 -0.08 -8.30
N GLY A 194 -0.15 -0.68 -8.03
CA GLY A 194 -1.34 -0.57 -8.88
C GLY A 194 -2.00 0.79 -8.73
N LEU A 195 -2.04 1.32 -7.50
CA LEU A 195 -2.54 2.65 -7.17
C LEU A 195 -1.49 3.38 -6.32
N TYR A 196 -1.09 4.57 -6.74
CA TYR A 196 -0.17 5.44 -6.04
C TYR A 196 -0.89 6.72 -5.65
N VAL A 197 -0.77 7.11 -4.38
CA VAL A 197 -1.16 8.44 -3.91
C VAL A 197 0.00 9.04 -3.14
N GLY A 198 0.52 10.16 -3.64
CA GLY A 198 1.74 10.74 -3.10
C GLY A 198 2.19 11.97 -3.85
N THR A 199 3.41 12.43 -3.54
CA THR A 199 3.99 13.65 -4.10
C THR A 199 3.93 13.68 -5.62
N ASP A 200 3.38 14.77 -6.17
CA ASP A 200 3.22 14.94 -7.62
C ASP A 200 4.58 15.10 -8.31
N LEU A 201 4.66 14.64 -9.56
CA LEU A 201 5.93 14.60 -10.30
C LEU A 201 6.56 16.00 -10.45
N ARG A 202 5.77 17.08 -10.54
CA ARG A 202 6.31 18.45 -10.66
C ARG A 202 6.97 18.88 -9.35
N SER A 203 6.38 18.52 -8.22
CA SER A 203 6.96 18.76 -6.90
C SER A 203 8.27 18.00 -6.74
N LEU A 204 8.35 16.75 -7.22
CA LEU A 204 9.59 15.97 -7.22
C LEU A 204 10.66 16.60 -8.13
N ASP A 205 10.30 16.98 -9.36
CA ASP A 205 11.21 17.63 -10.31
C ASP A 205 11.73 18.98 -9.78
N GLY A 206 10.88 19.75 -9.13
CA GLY A 206 11.26 21.02 -8.51
C GLY A 206 12.30 20.84 -7.41
N VAL A 207 12.17 19.80 -6.58
CA VAL A 207 13.20 19.46 -5.57
C VAL A 207 14.49 18.99 -6.23
N ASN A 208 14.41 18.24 -7.33
CA ASN A 208 15.58 17.75 -8.06
C ASN A 208 16.44 18.90 -8.62
N ILE A 209 15.84 19.99 -9.08
CA ILE A 209 16.59 21.19 -9.50
C ILE A 209 17.44 21.75 -8.34
N GLY A 210 16.92 21.69 -7.11
CA GLY A 210 17.65 22.13 -5.91
C GLY A 210 18.69 21.13 -5.39
N LEU A 211 18.57 19.85 -5.77
CA LEU A 211 19.38 18.73 -5.28
C LEU A 211 19.97 17.90 -6.43
N ALA A 212 20.41 18.55 -7.51
CA ALA A 212 20.73 17.93 -8.82
C ALA A 212 21.76 16.78 -8.84
N GLU A 213 22.35 16.44 -7.69
CA GLU A 213 23.28 15.32 -7.51
C GLU A 213 22.71 14.17 -6.66
N ASP A 214 21.44 14.24 -6.22
CA ASP A 214 20.79 13.18 -5.46
C ASP A 214 20.34 12.03 -6.37
N GLU A 215 21.18 10.98 -6.42
CA GLU A 215 20.93 9.77 -7.19
C GLU A 215 19.64 9.04 -6.75
N VAL A 216 19.25 9.14 -5.47
CA VAL A 216 18.04 8.51 -4.94
C VAL A 216 16.81 9.24 -5.47
N LEU A 217 16.80 10.57 -5.39
CA LEU A 217 15.71 11.40 -5.92
C LEU A 217 15.53 11.21 -7.43
N SER A 218 16.63 11.17 -8.18
CA SER A 218 16.59 10.92 -9.63
C SER A 218 15.92 9.59 -9.97
N LYS A 219 16.23 8.52 -9.22
CA LYS A 219 15.58 7.21 -9.37
C LYS A 219 14.11 7.27 -9.00
N VAL A 220 13.74 7.96 -7.92
CA VAL A 220 12.33 8.11 -7.53
C VAL A 220 11.53 8.78 -8.63
N ILE A 221 12.06 9.86 -9.23
CA ILE A 221 11.44 10.56 -10.36
C ILE A 221 11.24 9.60 -11.54
N GLU A 222 12.25 8.82 -11.90
CA GLU A 222 12.14 7.81 -12.95
C GLU A 222 11.02 6.80 -12.65
N ARG A 223 10.98 6.27 -11.43
CA ARG A 223 9.98 5.26 -11.00
C ARG A 223 8.56 5.83 -10.99
N VAL A 224 8.36 7.05 -10.49
CA VAL A 224 7.04 7.72 -10.53
C VAL A 224 6.66 8.03 -11.98
N GLY A 225 7.61 8.42 -12.83
CA GLY A 225 7.41 8.59 -14.27
C GLY A 225 7.03 7.29 -14.99
N GLU A 226 7.58 6.14 -14.57
CA GLU A 226 7.15 4.82 -15.05
C GLU A 226 5.69 4.52 -14.69
N ILE A 227 5.27 4.81 -13.44
CA ILE A 227 3.87 4.65 -13.01
C ILE A 227 2.98 5.53 -13.88
N ALA A 228 3.31 6.81 -14.00
CA ALA A 228 2.52 7.81 -14.70
C ALA A 228 2.28 7.46 -16.18
N ARG A 229 3.25 6.85 -16.87
CA ARG A 229 3.07 6.41 -18.28
C ARG A 229 2.01 5.32 -18.46
N GLY A 230 1.85 4.46 -17.45
CA GLY A 230 0.90 3.34 -17.46
C GLY A 230 -0.43 3.64 -16.76
N ALA A 231 -0.57 4.82 -16.17
CA ALA A 231 -1.68 5.18 -15.29
C ALA A 231 -2.50 6.32 -15.87
N ASP A 232 -3.77 6.38 -15.45
CA ASP A 232 -4.50 7.63 -15.49
C ASP A 232 -4.14 8.45 -14.23
N ARG A 233 -4.16 9.78 -14.36
CA ARG A 233 -3.69 10.72 -13.35
C ARG A 233 -4.79 11.69 -12.96
N TRP A 234 -4.95 11.90 -11.66
CA TRP A 234 -5.78 12.97 -11.10
C TRP A 234 -4.96 13.76 -10.09
N ALA A 235 -5.20 15.07 -10.01
CA ALA A 235 -4.78 15.83 -8.85
C ALA A 235 -5.59 15.33 -7.65
N PHE A 236 -4.95 15.19 -6.48
CA PHE A 236 -5.69 14.85 -5.28
C PHE A 236 -6.67 15.99 -4.94
N PRO A 237 -7.95 15.72 -4.65
CA PRO A 237 -8.91 16.75 -4.35
C PRO A 237 -8.52 17.58 -3.12
N VAL A 238 -8.53 18.90 -3.27
CA VAL A 238 -8.20 19.84 -2.20
C VAL A 238 -9.45 20.65 -1.87
N ALA A 239 -9.74 20.83 -0.58
CA ALA A 239 -10.84 21.68 -0.16
C ALA A 239 -10.60 23.12 -0.63
N ALA A 240 -11.63 23.78 -1.16
CA ALA A 240 -11.53 25.14 -1.73
C ALA A 240 -11.04 26.20 -0.72
N GLU A 241 -11.07 25.90 0.57
CA GLU A 241 -10.46 26.68 1.65
C GLU A 241 -8.93 26.54 1.62
N TRP A 242 -8.29 27.05 0.57
CA TRP A 242 -6.84 26.92 0.33
C TRP A 242 -5.96 27.48 1.46
N ASP A 243 -6.48 28.42 2.26
CA ASP A 243 -5.79 29.02 3.42
C ASP A 243 -6.06 28.27 4.74
N SER A 244 -6.75 27.11 4.67
CA SER A 244 -6.93 26.20 5.79
C SER A 244 -5.86 25.11 5.78
N TRP A 245 -5.54 24.54 6.95
CA TRP A 245 -4.66 23.38 7.03
C TRP A 245 -5.15 22.23 6.13
N LEU A 246 -6.48 22.05 6.00
CA LEU A 246 -7.08 21.06 5.09
C LEU A 246 -6.69 21.28 3.62
N GLY A 247 -6.57 22.53 3.19
CA GLY A 247 -6.11 22.89 1.85
C GLY A 247 -4.62 22.54 1.63
N ALA A 248 -3.80 22.74 2.66
CA ALA A 248 -2.36 22.49 2.59
C ALA A 248 -1.99 21.01 2.78
N THR A 249 -2.80 20.20 3.47
CA THR A 249 -2.50 18.79 3.78
C THR A 249 -2.22 17.98 2.51
N PHE A 250 -3.04 18.17 1.46
CA PHE A 250 -2.98 17.41 0.21
C PHE A 250 -2.33 18.18 -0.95
N ALA A 251 -1.80 19.38 -0.70
CA ALA A 251 -1.13 20.16 -1.73
C ALA A 251 0.05 19.39 -2.33
N GLY A 252 0.18 19.44 -3.66
CA GLY A 252 1.24 18.72 -4.38
C GLY A 252 1.11 17.20 -4.33
N THR A 253 -0.12 16.67 -4.23
CA THR A 253 -0.40 15.22 -4.24
C THR A 253 -1.12 14.83 -5.52
N ASP A 254 -0.69 13.74 -6.15
CA ASP A 254 -1.36 13.09 -7.27
C ASP A 254 -1.96 11.73 -6.85
N ILE A 255 -3.00 11.33 -7.58
CA ILE A 255 -3.49 9.96 -7.68
C ILE A 255 -3.03 9.42 -9.04
N LEU A 256 -2.24 8.34 -9.04
CA LEU A 256 -1.87 7.61 -10.25
C LEU A 256 -2.41 6.19 -10.13
N TRP A 257 -3.38 5.83 -10.97
CA TRP A 257 -3.97 4.49 -10.98
C TRP A 257 -3.63 3.79 -12.28
N ARG A 258 -2.95 2.65 -12.19
CA ARG A 258 -2.59 1.85 -13.36
C ARG A 258 -3.84 1.34 -14.05
N ARG A 259 -3.92 1.55 -15.37
CA ARG A 259 -4.99 1.00 -16.20
C ARG A 259 -4.92 -0.52 -16.22
N ARG A 260 -6.09 -1.16 -16.20
CA ARG A 260 -6.21 -2.61 -16.28
C ARG A 260 -5.68 -3.11 -17.63
N ARG A 261 -4.91 -4.19 -17.63
CA ARG A 261 -4.48 -4.85 -18.88
C ARG A 261 -5.45 -5.98 -19.20
N LYS A 262 -5.58 -6.33 -20.49
CA LYS A 262 -6.44 -7.45 -20.94
C LYS A 262 -6.04 -8.79 -20.29
N ASP A 263 -4.76 -8.97 -19.98
CA ASP A 263 -4.24 -10.19 -19.35
C ASP A 263 -4.69 -10.35 -17.88
N ASP A 264 -5.21 -9.29 -17.24
CA ASP A 264 -5.74 -9.33 -15.86
C ASP A 264 -7.22 -9.82 -15.79
N GLU A 265 -7.78 -10.27 -16.92
CA GLU A 265 -9.15 -10.80 -17.02
C GLU A 265 -9.21 -12.34 -16.86
N GLU A 266 -8.10 -13.06 -17.04
CA GLU A 266 -8.07 -14.54 -17.06
C GLU A 266 -8.07 -15.20 -15.65
N ASP A 267 -7.85 -14.45 -14.56
CA ASP A 267 -7.77 -14.99 -13.18
C ASP A 267 -9.14 -15.09 -12.46
N HIS A 268 -10.25 -15.07 -13.20
CA HIS A 268 -11.62 -15.10 -12.65
C HIS A 268 -12.52 -16.21 -13.19
N GLY A 269 -11.96 -17.29 -13.74
CA GLY A 269 -12.75 -18.37 -14.30
C GLY A 269 -12.25 -19.76 -13.97
N GLU A 270 -12.31 -20.19 -12.71
CA GLU A 270 -12.35 -21.62 -12.38
C GLU A 270 -12.89 -21.83 -10.96
N ASP A 271 -14.22 -21.84 -10.83
CA ASP A 271 -14.91 -22.51 -9.72
C ASP A 271 -16.06 -23.36 -10.31
N GLY A 272 -15.73 -24.63 -10.56
CA GLY A 272 -16.59 -25.78 -10.28
C GLY A 272 -17.82 -26.03 -11.16
N GLU A 273 -17.64 -26.47 -12.41
CA GLU A 273 -18.64 -27.32 -13.08
C GLU A 273 -18.29 -28.79 -12.82
N ALA A 274 -18.99 -29.40 -11.86
CA ALA A 274 -18.98 -30.85 -11.65
C ALA A 274 -19.66 -31.52 -12.85
N LYS A 275 -18.88 -32.13 -13.73
CA LYS A 275 -19.39 -33.05 -14.75
C LYS A 275 -19.72 -34.39 -14.12
N GLU A 276 -21.01 -34.67 -13.97
CA GLU A 276 -21.55 -36.02 -13.93
C GLU A 276 -21.09 -36.80 -15.17
N VAL A 277 -20.51 -37.98 -14.98
CA VAL A 277 -20.39 -39.00 -16.03
C VAL A 277 -20.81 -40.33 -15.45
N GLY A 278 -22.00 -40.79 -15.86
CA GLY A 278 -22.49 -42.14 -15.63
C GLY A 278 -22.35 -43.03 -16.88
N GLY A 279 -21.97 -44.30 -16.65
CA GLY A 279 -22.12 -45.47 -17.54
C GLY A 279 -21.11 -45.58 -18.70
N HIS A 280 -20.53 -46.72 -19.06
CA HIS A 280 -21.03 -48.10 -19.04
C HIS A 280 -19.88 -49.14 -19.22
N GLU A 281 -20.21 -50.40 -18.94
CA GLU A 281 -19.51 -51.70 -19.10
C GLU A 281 -18.56 -51.85 -20.32
N GLU A 282 -17.60 -52.78 -20.44
CA GLU A 282 -17.46 -54.16 -19.96
C GLU A 282 -16.00 -54.60 -20.26
N LYS A 283 -15.38 -55.48 -19.46
CA LYS A 283 -14.67 -56.67 -19.97
C LYS A 283 -14.16 -57.58 -18.86
N ARG A 284 -14.59 -58.84 -18.96
CA ARG A 284 -14.14 -60.01 -18.22
C ARG A 284 -12.69 -60.35 -18.57
N GLU A 285 -11.90 -60.79 -17.58
CA GLU A 285 -11.02 -61.94 -17.74
C GLU A 285 -10.61 -62.60 -16.42
N LYS A 286 -10.17 -63.85 -16.53
CA LYS A 286 -10.25 -64.96 -15.57
C LYS A 286 -9.11 -65.04 -14.54
N GLY A 287 -9.43 -65.77 -13.46
CA GLY A 287 -8.53 -66.69 -12.74
C GLY A 287 -7.95 -66.14 -11.44
N ASP A 288 -7.67 -66.92 -10.40
CA ASP A 288 -7.92 -68.31 -10.05
C ASP A 288 -7.48 -68.43 -8.58
N THR A 289 -8.15 -69.27 -7.76
CA THR A 289 -7.72 -69.72 -6.41
C THR A 289 -7.57 -68.63 -5.30
N ALA A 290 -7.75 -68.84 -4.01
CA ALA A 290 -7.83 -70.04 -3.20
C ALA A 290 -8.69 -69.78 -1.94
N ARG A 291 -9.32 -70.88 -1.54
CA ARG A 291 -10.04 -71.21 -0.32
C ARG A 291 -9.15 -71.04 0.93
N LEU A 292 -9.68 -70.40 1.98
CA LEU A 292 -9.44 -70.82 3.37
C LEU A 292 -10.68 -70.52 4.22
N GLU A 293 -11.28 -71.62 4.67
CA GLU A 293 -12.35 -71.72 5.67
C GLU A 293 -11.76 -71.45 7.07
N ASN A 294 -12.57 -70.84 7.94
CA ASN A 294 -12.84 -71.21 9.34
C ASN A 294 -13.51 -70.02 10.02
N GLU A 295 -14.84 -70.05 10.20
CA GLU A 295 -15.48 -70.54 11.44
C GLU A 295 -14.84 -69.95 12.70
N VAL A 296 -15.55 -69.06 13.39
CA VAL A 296 -16.11 -69.36 14.73
C VAL A 296 -17.33 -68.44 14.98
N THR A 297 -18.42 -69.11 15.34
CA THR A 297 -19.67 -68.67 15.95
C THR A 297 -19.45 -67.66 17.09
N GLY A 298 -20.23 -66.59 17.23
CA GLY A 298 -21.64 -66.61 17.60
C GLY A 298 -21.82 -66.19 19.06
N LEU A 299 -22.88 -65.42 19.31
CA LEU A 299 -23.46 -64.99 20.60
C LEU A 299 -22.77 -63.78 21.28
N SER A 300 -23.47 -62.85 21.93
CA SER A 300 -24.86 -62.37 21.96
C SER A 300 -24.86 -61.23 23.00
N LEU A 301 -25.62 -60.18 22.72
CA LEU A 301 -26.34 -59.26 23.64
C LEU A 301 -25.75 -58.93 25.03
N GLY A 302 -25.56 -57.64 25.26
CA GLY A 302 -25.38 -57.01 26.57
C GLY A 302 -25.03 -55.54 26.43
#